data_AF-A0AAJ1ZSZ6-F1
#
_entry.id   AF-A0AAJ1ZSZ6-F1
#
_cell.length_a   1.000
_cell.length_b   1.000
_cell.length_c   1.000
_cell.angle_alpha   90.00
_cell.angle_beta   90.00
_cell.angle_gamma   90.00
#
_symmetry.space_group_name_H-M   'P 1'
#
loop_
_entity.id
_entity.type
_entity.pdbx_description
1 polymer ?
#
loop_
_entity_poly.entity_id
_entity_poly.type
_entity_poly.pdbx_seq_one_letter_code
_entity_poly.pdbx_strand_id
1 'polypeptide(L)'
;MASRFGSHIKVWFLLVPVLAIAVMPAIPERKLFEVPEAETRSLVESVGQDRVDRAMRSANEEFRRAFVDNGLLHRTLNASGKVGGLDDGGFSSFAHTWTENFWLLVYRMLFRAMVMKMWIIGTLLFALGMFIDGAARRKIKASAAGFVSPLSFHLAGHGLLLVTGTLFAVLVVPLPVLVGYWVAVAALLGGLLWKAAESFQSSR
;
A
#
# COMPACT_ATOMS: atom_id res chain seq x y z
N MET A 1 -7.84 -25.90 -13.83
CA MET A 1 -8.13 -24.60 -14.47
C MET A 1 -8.19 -23.52 -13.40
N ALA A 2 -7.20 -22.64 -13.32
CA ALA A 2 -7.27 -21.48 -12.39
C ALA A 2 -8.37 -20.53 -12.88
N SER A 3 -9.22 -20.04 -11.97
CA SER A 3 -10.27 -19.09 -12.35
C SER A 3 -9.62 -17.82 -12.92
N ARG A 4 -10.20 -17.25 -13.99
CA ARG A 4 -9.70 -15.99 -14.59
C ARG A 4 -9.55 -14.90 -13.52
N PHE A 5 -10.46 -14.87 -12.55
CA PHE A 5 -10.42 -13.99 -11.38
C PHE A 5 -9.17 -14.17 -10.50
N GLY A 6 -8.80 -15.41 -10.15
CA GLY A 6 -7.60 -15.69 -9.35
C GLY A 6 -6.31 -15.31 -10.08
N SER A 7 -6.27 -15.44 -11.41
CA SER A 7 -5.15 -14.96 -12.22
C SER A 7 -5.03 -13.43 -12.17
N HIS A 8 -6.16 -12.71 -12.26
CA HIS A 8 -6.18 -11.24 -12.16
C HIS A 8 -5.68 -10.76 -10.80
N ILE A 9 -6.05 -11.44 -9.70
CA ILE A 9 -5.55 -11.12 -8.36
C ILE A 9 -4.02 -11.21 -8.30
N LYS A 10 -3.42 -12.29 -8.83
CA LYS A 10 -1.96 -12.43 -8.81
C LYS A 10 -1.26 -11.32 -9.60
N VAL A 11 -1.78 -10.98 -10.78
CA VAL A 11 -1.21 -9.91 -11.62
C VAL A 11 -1.31 -8.55 -10.91
N TRP A 12 -2.48 -8.17 -10.41
CA TRP A 12 -2.69 -6.84 -9.83
C TRP A 12 -2.00 -6.64 -8.48
N PHE A 13 -1.89 -7.68 -7.65
CA PHE A 13 -1.38 -7.55 -6.29
C PHE A 13 0.10 -7.90 -6.13
N LEU A 14 0.67 -8.64 -7.08
CA LEU A 14 2.09 -9.00 -7.04
C LEU A 14 2.85 -8.29 -8.16
N LEU A 15 2.42 -8.46 -9.41
CA LEU A 15 3.18 -7.96 -10.56
C LEU A 15 3.18 -6.42 -10.60
N VAL A 16 2.03 -5.78 -10.42
CA VAL A 16 1.94 -4.30 -10.51
C VAL A 16 2.80 -3.60 -9.44
N PRO A 17 2.74 -3.96 -8.13
CA PRO A 17 3.62 -3.33 -7.14
C PRO A 17 5.11 -3.60 -7.41
N VAL A 18 5.47 -4.82 -7.81
CA VAL A 18 6.87 -5.17 -8.12
C VAL A 18 7.38 -4.37 -9.33
N LEU A 19 6.59 -4.29 -10.40
CA LEU A 19 6.93 -3.46 -11.56
C LEU A 19 7.00 -1.98 -11.18
N ALA A 20 6.09 -1.49 -10.34
CA ALA A 20 6.14 -0.10 -9.87
C ALA A 20 7.44 0.18 -9.11
N ILE A 21 7.86 -0.71 -8.20
CA ILE A 21 9.14 -0.57 -7.48
C ILE A 21 10.33 -0.55 -8.44
N ALA A 22 10.30 -1.32 -9.52
CA ALA A 22 11.38 -1.38 -10.51
C ALA A 22 11.39 -0.19 -11.48
N VAL A 23 10.22 0.27 -11.94
CA VAL A 23 10.08 1.28 -12.99
C VAL A 23 10.08 2.70 -12.42
N MET A 24 9.43 2.92 -11.29
CA MET A 24 9.28 4.26 -10.69
C MET A 24 10.61 5.00 -10.51
N PRO A 25 11.70 4.37 -9.99
CA PRO A 25 12.96 5.06 -9.78
C PRO A 25 13.63 5.63 -11.04
N ALA A 26 13.19 5.21 -12.23
CA ALA A 26 13.65 5.77 -13.51
C ALA A 26 13.19 7.22 -13.74
N ILE A 27 12.22 7.73 -12.97
CA ILE A 27 11.81 9.14 -13.02
C ILE A 27 12.92 9.98 -12.37
N PRO A 28 13.50 10.98 -13.07
CA PRO A 28 14.67 11.71 -12.57
C PRO A 28 14.37 12.70 -11.44
N GLU A 29 13.10 12.90 -11.07
CA GLU A 29 12.69 13.83 -10.01
C GLU A 29 12.81 13.18 -8.62
N ARG A 30 13.95 13.38 -7.97
CA ARG A 30 14.27 12.84 -6.64
C ARG A 30 13.22 13.18 -5.58
N LYS A 31 12.62 14.38 -5.62
CA LYS A 31 11.60 14.82 -4.66
C LYS A 31 10.36 13.91 -4.64
N LEU A 32 10.10 13.15 -5.72
CA LEU A 32 9.01 12.19 -5.77
C LEU A 32 9.24 10.96 -4.88
N PHE A 33 10.47 10.69 -4.42
CA PHE A 33 10.82 9.50 -3.64
C PHE A 33 11.11 9.82 -2.18
N GLU A 34 11.34 11.08 -1.86
CA GLU A 34 11.45 11.56 -0.48
C GLU A 34 10.08 11.53 0.22
N VAL A 35 10.09 11.51 1.56
CA VAL A 35 8.84 11.61 2.33
C VAL A 35 8.33 13.05 2.23
N PRO A 36 7.15 13.30 1.62
CA PRO A 36 6.70 14.68 1.39
C PRO A 36 6.36 15.39 2.70
N GLU A 37 6.69 16.68 2.81
CA GLU A 37 6.37 17.49 4.00
C GLU A 37 4.86 17.51 4.31
N ALA A 38 4.02 17.52 3.27
CA ALA A 38 2.56 17.49 3.43
C ALA A 38 2.07 16.19 4.10
N GLU A 39 2.73 15.06 3.83
CA GLU A 39 2.41 13.77 4.45
C GLU A 39 2.81 13.79 5.93
N THR A 40 4.02 14.24 6.25
CA THR A 40 4.50 14.37 7.63
C THR A 40 3.65 15.36 8.42
N ARG A 41 3.31 16.52 7.85
CA ARG A 41 2.47 17.54 8.50
C ARG A 41 1.09 17.00 8.82
N SER A 42 0.44 16.35 7.87
CA SER A 42 -0.86 15.70 8.09
C SER A 42 -0.79 14.63 9.19
N LEU A 43 0.31 13.89 9.27
CA LEU A 43 0.54 12.92 10.35
C LEU A 43 0.70 13.61 11.71
N VAL A 44 1.53 14.64 11.80
CA VAL A 44 1.76 15.39 13.05
C VAL A 44 0.46 16.01 13.56
N GLU A 45 -0.35 16.60 12.69
CA GLU A 45 -1.66 17.16 13.05
C GLU A 45 -2.63 16.09 13.59
N SER A 46 -2.56 14.85 13.09
CA SER A 46 -3.48 13.78 13.49
C SER A 46 -3.04 12.99 14.72
N VAL A 47 -1.75 12.72 14.88
CA VAL A 47 -1.24 11.81 15.93
C VAL A 47 -0.19 12.43 16.85
N GLY A 48 0.22 13.66 16.59
CA GLY A 48 1.26 14.36 17.34
C GLY A 48 2.69 13.97 16.94
N GLN A 49 3.62 14.90 17.16
CA GLN A 49 5.03 14.79 16.80
C GLN A 49 5.68 13.50 17.35
N ASP A 50 5.45 13.19 18.62
CA ASP A 50 6.10 12.04 19.28
C ASP A 50 5.81 10.70 18.59
N ARG A 51 4.59 10.51 18.06
CA ARG A 51 4.21 9.28 17.35
C ARG A 51 4.87 9.23 15.97
N VAL A 52 4.94 10.36 15.27
CA VAL A 52 5.63 10.47 13.99
C VAL A 52 7.12 10.19 14.16
N ASP A 53 7.76 10.77 15.17
CA ASP A 53 9.17 10.55 15.46
C ASP A 53 9.46 9.07 15.80
N ARG A 54 8.57 8.40 16.53
CA ARG A 54 8.69 6.94 16.77
C ARG A 54 8.62 6.13 15.48
N ALA A 55 7.72 6.47 14.56
CA ALA A 55 7.64 5.80 13.28
C ALA A 55 8.87 6.04 12.42
N MET A 56 9.40 7.27 12.40
CA MET A 56 10.65 7.59 11.71
C MET A 56 11.84 6.82 12.30
N ARG A 57 11.97 6.76 13.63
CA ARG A 57 13.02 5.95 14.29
C ARG A 57 12.90 4.47 13.94
N SER A 58 11.70 3.92 14.00
CA SER A 58 11.46 2.51 13.66
C SER A 58 11.80 2.22 12.19
N ALA A 59 11.44 3.12 11.27
CA ALA A 59 11.77 3.00 9.85
C ALA A 59 13.28 3.09 9.61
N ASN A 60 13.97 4.01 10.26
CA ASN A 60 15.43 4.14 10.22
C ASN A 60 16.14 2.89 10.73
N GLU A 61 15.74 2.37 11.90
CA GLU A 61 16.31 1.16 12.48
C GLU A 61 16.09 -0.05 11.57
N GLU A 62 14.89 -0.20 11.00
CA GLU A 62 14.59 -1.29 10.07
C GLU A 62 15.40 -1.18 8.79
N PHE A 63 15.46 0.02 8.18
CA PHE A 63 16.24 0.27 6.97
C PHE A 63 17.73 -0.01 7.19
N ARG A 64 18.27 0.42 8.34
CA ARG A 64 19.67 0.19 8.70
C ARG A 64 19.98 -1.29 8.81
N ARG A 65 19.21 -2.03 9.61
CA ARG A 65 19.41 -3.47 9.79
C ARG A 65 19.24 -4.26 8.50
N ALA A 66 18.23 -3.91 7.70
CA ALA A 66 17.88 -4.64 6.50
C ALA A 66 18.82 -4.37 5.30
N PHE A 67 19.40 -3.16 5.21
CA PHE A 67 20.09 -2.73 3.99
C PHE A 67 21.44 -2.03 4.20
N VAL A 68 21.65 -1.36 5.34
CA VAL A 68 22.87 -0.57 5.59
C VAL A 68 23.93 -1.41 6.26
N ASP A 69 23.60 -2.05 7.38
CA ASP A 69 24.55 -2.75 8.25
C ASP A 69 25.14 -4.00 7.59
N ASN A 70 24.38 -4.62 6.67
CA ASN A 70 24.86 -5.74 5.84
C ASN A 70 25.60 -5.28 4.56
N GLY A 71 25.72 -3.97 4.34
CA GLY A 71 26.42 -3.38 3.20
C GLY A 71 25.68 -3.43 1.86
N LEU A 72 24.43 -3.92 1.79
CA LEU A 72 23.68 -4.05 0.54
C LEU A 72 23.47 -2.69 -0.15
N LEU A 73 23.09 -1.66 0.62
CA LEU A 73 22.96 -0.28 0.13
C LEU A 73 24.28 0.20 -0.49
N HIS A 74 25.38 0.09 0.24
CA HIS A 74 26.69 0.56 -0.22
C HIS A 74 27.17 -0.20 -1.45
N ARG A 75 26.98 -1.53 -1.51
CA ARG A 75 27.36 -2.34 -2.66
C ARG A 75 26.61 -1.95 -3.93
N THR A 76 25.29 -1.74 -3.83
CA THR A 76 24.46 -1.37 -4.97
C THR A 76 24.76 0.04 -5.48
N LEU A 77 24.91 1.02 -4.56
CA LEU A 77 25.31 2.39 -4.93
C LEU A 77 26.71 2.44 -5.57
N ASN A 78 27.67 1.67 -5.07
CA ASN A 78 29.00 1.59 -5.68
C ASN A 78 28.98 0.87 -7.04
N ALA A 79 28.12 -0.12 -7.21
CA ALA A 79 27.97 -0.87 -8.47
C ALA A 79 27.33 -0.04 -9.58
N SER A 80 26.51 0.97 -9.26
CA SER A 80 25.93 1.87 -10.27
C SER A 80 26.93 2.82 -10.95
N GLY A 81 28.21 2.78 -10.54
CA GLY A 81 29.29 3.55 -11.16
C GLY A 81 29.39 4.98 -10.64
N LYS A 82 30.55 5.63 -10.88
CA LYS A 82 30.74 7.05 -10.58
C LYS A 82 30.25 7.88 -11.74
N VAL A 83 29.45 8.92 -11.45
CA VAL A 83 29.00 9.90 -12.44
C VAL A 83 30.24 10.58 -13.06
N GLY A 84 30.38 10.51 -14.39
CA GLY A 84 31.47 11.18 -15.13
C GLY A 84 32.68 10.32 -15.51
N GLY A 85 32.56 8.99 -15.52
CA GLY A 85 33.51 8.08 -16.17
C GLY A 85 33.44 8.14 -17.71
N LEU A 86 34.37 7.44 -18.40
CA LEU A 86 34.47 7.33 -19.87
C LEU A 86 33.11 7.26 -20.57
N ASP A 87 32.98 7.94 -21.73
CA ASP A 87 31.75 8.11 -22.53
C ASP A 87 30.96 6.80 -22.69
N ASP A 88 29.96 6.62 -21.82
CA ASP A 88 29.05 5.47 -21.77
C ASP A 88 27.64 5.83 -22.26
N GLY A 89 27.50 6.96 -22.96
CA GLY A 89 26.22 7.46 -23.43
C GLY A 89 25.23 7.84 -22.32
N GLY A 90 25.71 8.07 -21.08
CA GLY A 90 24.88 8.47 -19.93
C GLY A 90 24.32 7.30 -19.11
N PHE A 91 24.73 6.05 -19.41
CA PHE A 91 24.23 4.87 -18.71
C PHE A 91 24.59 4.85 -17.22
N SER A 92 25.81 5.25 -16.84
CA SER A 92 26.22 5.39 -15.44
C SER A 92 25.41 6.44 -14.68
N SER A 93 25.11 7.57 -15.32
CA SER A 93 24.27 8.62 -14.74
C SER A 93 22.84 8.11 -14.48
N PHE A 94 22.27 7.38 -15.45
CA PHE A 94 20.97 6.73 -15.30
C PHE A 94 20.97 5.69 -14.19
N ALA A 95 21.93 4.77 -14.19
CA ALA A 95 22.02 3.70 -13.20
C ALA A 95 22.21 4.26 -11.78
N HIS A 96 23.03 5.30 -11.62
CA HIS A 96 23.24 5.98 -10.35
C HIS A 96 21.95 6.65 -9.85
N THR A 97 21.30 7.45 -10.71
CA THR A 97 20.04 8.13 -10.38
C THR A 97 18.94 7.14 -10.02
N TRP A 98 18.81 6.07 -10.81
CA TRP A 98 17.85 4.99 -10.57
C TRP A 98 18.10 4.32 -9.21
N THR A 99 19.37 4.04 -8.89
CA THR A 99 19.73 3.36 -7.63
C THR A 99 19.46 4.25 -6.42
N GLU A 100 19.79 5.55 -6.50
CA GLU A 100 19.45 6.51 -5.44
C GLU A 100 17.95 6.61 -5.21
N ASN A 101 17.17 6.81 -6.28
CA ASN A 101 15.72 6.90 -6.22
C ASN A 101 15.09 5.60 -5.71
N PHE A 102 15.64 4.45 -6.08
CA PHE A 102 15.19 3.14 -5.60
C PHE A 102 15.32 3.05 -4.08
N TRP A 103 16.46 3.46 -3.52
CA TRP A 103 16.66 3.39 -2.07
C TRP A 103 15.81 4.41 -1.30
N LEU A 104 15.57 5.59 -1.87
CA LEU A 104 14.61 6.55 -1.31
C LEU A 104 13.18 5.98 -1.31
N LEU A 105 12.77 5.33 -2.40
CA LEU A 105 11.48 4.66 -2.50
C LEU A 105 11.35 3.54 -1.45
N VAL A 106 12.36 2.69 -1.30
CA VAL A 106 12.39 1.62 -0.28
C VAL A 106 12.27 2.20 1.13
N TYR A 107 13.03 3.25 1.43
CA TYR A 107 12.94 3.92 2.73
C TYR A 107 11.54 4.48 2.99
N ARG A 108 10.95 5.16 2.00
CA ARG A 108 9.59 5.71 2.09
C ARG A 108 8.54 4.60 2.28
N MET A 109 8.69 3.46 1.59
CA MET A 109 7.82 2.30 1.79
C MET A 109 7.86 1.80 3.23
N LEU A 110 9.06 1.70 3.83
CA LEU A 110 9.21 1.32 5.24
C LEU A 110 8.57 2.33 6.18
N PHE A 111 8.78 3.63 5.96
CA PHE A 111 8.14 4.69 6.74
C PHE A 111 6.61 4.56 6.69
N ARG A 112 6.03 4.43 5.49
CA ARG A 112 4.59 4.23 5.32
C ARG A 112 4.09 2.96 5.97
N ALA A 113 4.86 1.88 5.96
CA ALA A 113 4.52 0.65 6.68
C ALA A 113 4.51 0.86 8.20
N MET A 114 5.43 1.66 8.77
CA MET A 114 5.41 2.00 10.20
C MET A 114 4.20 2.87 10.56
N VAL A 115 3.85 3.81 9.69
CA VAL A 115 2.66 4.64 9.81
C VAL A 115 1.39 3.78 9.74
N MET A 116 1.28 2.86 8.78
CA MET A 116 0.17 1.90 8.65
C MET A 116 -0.09 1.10 9.93
N LYS A 117 0.97 0.68 10.63
CA LYS A 117 0.85 -0.08 11.88
C LYS A 117 0.08 0.69 12.97
N MET A 118 0.06 2.03 12.93
CA MET A 118 -0.66 2.83 13.93
C MET A 118 -2.17 2.61 13.88
N TRP A 119 -2.73 2.33 12.70
CA TRP A 119 -4.17 2.19 12.49
C TRP A 119 -4.62 0.77 12.17
N ILE A 120 -3.70 -0.13 11.82
CA ILE A 120 -4.06 -1.46 11.29
C ILE A 120 -5.00 -2.23 12.22
N ILE A 121 -4.78 -2.18 13.54
CA ILE A 121 -5.62 -2.87 14.52
C ILE A 121 -7.03 -2.28 14.52
N GLY A 122 -7.15 -0.94 14.56
CA GLY A 122 -8.45 -0.27 14.52
C GLY A 122 -9.22 -0.56 13.23
N THR A 123 -8.53 -0.52 12.09
CA THR A 123 -9.10 -0.87 10.78
C THR A 123 -9.58 -2.32 10.74
N LEU A 124 -8.81 -3.27 11.28
CA LEU A 124 -9.19 -4.68 11.32
C LEU A 124 -10.40 -4.93 12.22
N LEU A 125 -10.45 -4.31 13.40
CA LEU A 125 -11.60 -4.41 14.31
C LEU A 125 -12.87 -3.80 13.68
N PHE A 126 -12.74 -2.64 13.04
CA PHE A 126 -13.84 -2.02 12.30
C PHE A 126 -14.33 -2.90 11.16
N ALA A 127 -13.42 -3.39 10.32
CA ALA A 127 -13.72 -4.31 9.22
C ALA A 127 -14.45 -5.58 9.70
N LEU A 128 -13.98 -6.16 10.81
CA LEU A 128 -14.61 -7.32 11.43
C LEU A 128 -16.03 -7.01 11.91
N GLY A 129 -16.22 -5.88 12.61
CA GLY A 129 -17.55 -5.45 13.06
C GLY A 129 -18.52 -5.24 11.90
N MET A 130 -18.08 -4.57 10.84
CA MET A 130 -18.86 -4.35 9.63
C MET A 130 -19.21 -5.67 8.91
N PHE A 131 -18.28 -6.62 8.85
CA PHE A 131 -18.55 -7.94 8.30
C PHE A 131 -19.60 -8.70 9.11
N ILE A 132 -19.50 -8.69 10.44
CA ILE A 132 -20.44 -9.35 11.35
C ILE A 132 -21.85 -8.74 11.21
N ASP A 133 -21.98 -7.41 11.19
CA ASP A 133 -23.28 -6.75 11.00
C ASP A 133 -23.89 -7.10 9.64
N GLY A 134 -23.10 -7.06 8.57
CA GLY A 134 -23.56 -7.44 7.24
C GLY A 134 -24.05 -8.89 7.19
N ALA A 135 -23.33 -9.81 7.83
CA ALA A 135 -23.72 -11.21 7.92
C ALA A 135 -25.01 -11.40 8.75
N ALA A 136 -25.22 -10.63 9.82
CA ALA A 136 -26.45 -10.64 10.60
C ALA A 136 -27.64 -10.16 9.76
N ARG A 137 -27.47 -9.06 9.01
CA ARG A 137 -28.50 -8.54 8.09
C ARG A 137 -28.88 -9.52 7.00
N ARG A 138 -27.92 -10.29 6.47
CA ARG A 138 -28.21 -11.38 5.54
C ARG A 138 -29.19 -12.40 6.14
N LYS A 139 -28.97 -12.80 7.41
CA LYS A 139 -29.86 -13.75 8.09
C LYS A 139 -31.28 -13.19 8.24
N ILE A 140 -31.40 -11.90 8.59
CA ILE A 140 -32.70 -11.21 8.72
C ILE A 140 -33.43 -11.19 7.36
N LYS A 141 -32.72 -10.84 6.28
CA LYS A 141 -33.29 -10.85 4.92
C LYS A 141 -33.75 -12.24 4.50
N ALA A 142 -32.93 -13.26 4.76
CA ALA A 142 -33.28 -14.64 4.48
C ALA A 142 -34.55 -15.08 5.24
N SER A 143 -34.72 -14.68 6.51
CA SER A 143 -35.95 -14.96 7.27
C SER A 143 -37.18 -14.20 6.79
N ALA A 144 -36.99 -13.04 6.14
CA ALA A 144 -38.08 -12.21 5.61
C ALA A 144 -38.42 -12.50 4.13
N ALA A 145 -37.93 -13.63 3.57
CA ALA A 145 -38.00 -13.94 2.13
C ALA A 145 -37.46 -12.81 1.23
N GLY A 146 -36.54 -11.99 1.74
CA GLY A 146 -35.94 -10.87 1.03
C GLY A 146 -34.93 -11.34 -0.03
N PHE A 147 -34.96 -10.71 -1.20
CA PHE A 147 -34.02 -11.00 -2.28
C PHE A 147 -32.60 -10.51 -1.96
N VAL A 148 -31.63 -11.34 -2.31
CA VAL A 148 -30.19 -11.05 -2.30
C VAL A 148 -29.71 -10.83 -3.73
N SER A 149 -29.02 -9.72 -4.00
CA SER A 149 -28.59 -9.34 -5.35
C SER A 149 -27.20 -9.92 -5.69
N PRO A 150 -27.08 -10.83 -6.68
CA PRO A 150 -25.79 -11.33 -7.15
C PRO A 150 -24.88 -10.22 -7.66
N LEU A 151 -25.44 -9.21 -8.31
CA LEU A 151 -24.70 -8.06 -8.82
C LEU A 151 -24.04 -7.27 -7.68
N SER A 152 -24.79 -7.03 -6.59
CA SER A 152 -24.25 -6.32 -5.42
C SER A 152 -23.07 -7.07 -4.79
N PHE A 153 -23.14 -8.40 -4.70
CA PHE A 153 -22.03 -9.21 -4.22
C PHE A 153 -20.80 -9.10 -5.13
N HIS A 154 -20.97 -9.21 -6.45
CA HIS A 154 -19.85 -9.13 -7.40
C HIS A 154 -19.21 -7.73 -7.41
N LEU A 155 -20.02 -6.67 -7.35
CA LEU A 155 -19.51 -5.30 -7.30
C LEU A 155 -18.77 -5.02 -5.99
N ALA A 156 -19.30 -5.51 -4.86
CA ALA A 156 -18.60 -5.43 -3.58
C ALA A 156 -17.27 -6.21 -3.61
N GLY A 157 -17.25 -7.39 -4.23
CA GLY A 157 -16.02 -8.16 -4.44
C GLY A 157 -14.96 -7.41 -5.25
N HIS A 158 -15.34 -6.77 -6.37
CA HIS A 158 -14.42 -5.94 -7.15
C HIS A 158 -13.97 -4.70 -6.38
N GLY A 159 -14.87 -4.06 -5.63
CA GLY A 159 -14.53 -2.95 -4.75
C GLY A 159 -13.50 -3.37 -3.70
N LEU A 160 -13.66 -4.54 -3.07
CA LEU A 160 -12.69 -5.08 -2.11
C LEU A 160 -11.33 -5.32 -2.75
N LEU A 161 -11.29 -5.81 -3.99
CA LEU A 161 -10.06 -5.94 -4.74
C LEU A 161 -9.40 -4.58 -4.97
N LEU A 162 -10.15 -3.57 -5.43
CA LEU A 162 -9.61 -2.23 -5.66
C LEU A 162 -9.07 -1.61 -4.36
N VAL A 163 -9.84 -1.67 -3.27
CA VAL A 163 -9.43 -1.11 -1.97
C VAL A 163 -8.19 -1.81 -1.42
N THR A 164 -8.13 -3.14 -1.51
CA THR A 164 -6.96 -3.89 -1.06
C THR A 164 -5.75 -3.60 -1.96
N GLY A 165 -5.95 -3.46 -3.27
CA GLY A 165 -4.89 -3.09 -4.21
C GLY A 165 -4.33 -1.70 -3.91
N THR A 166 -5.20 -0.74 -3.60
CA THR A 166 -4.83 0.61 -3.19
C THR A 166 -3.98 0.62 -1.92
N LEU A 167 -4.25 -0.26 -0.94
CA LEU A 167 -3.42 -0.38 0.27
C LEU A 167 -1.96 -0.75 -0.05
N PHE A 168 -1.73 -1.63 -1.02
CA PHE A 168 -0.38 -1.95 -1.49
C PHE A 168 0.22 -0.82 -2.35
N ALA A 169 -0.56 -0.24 -3.25
CA ALA A 169 -0.11 0.84 -4.12
C ALA A 169 0.31 2.08 -3.33
N VAL A 170 -0.35 2.39 -2.22
CA VAL A 170 -0.01 3.49 -1.31
C VAL A 170 1.42 3.38 -0.77
N LEU A 171 2.00 2.19 -0.65
CA LEU A 171 3.40 2.06 -0.24
C LEU A 171 4.35 2.64 -1.29
N VAL A 172 4.03 2.51 -2.57
CA VAL A 172 4.92 2.80 -3.71
C VAL A 172 4.58 4.12 -4.40
N VAL A 173 3.34 4.62 -4.25
CA VAL A 173 2.85 5.79 -4.99
C VAL A 173 3.72 7.05 -4.73
N PRO A 174 4.11 7.80 -5.77
CA PRO A 174 4.96 8.99 -5.63
C PRO A 174 4.18 10.23 -5.12
N LEU A 175 2.96 10.06 -4.62
CA LEU A 175 2.09 11.14 -4.16
C LEU A 175 2.03 11.18 -2.63
N PRO A 176 1.87 12.35 -2.00
CA PRO A 176 1.64 12.45 -0.56
C PRO A 176 0.43 11.62 -0.13
N VAL A 177 0.57 10.80 0.91
CA VAL A 177 -0.52 10.00 1.45
C VAL A 177 -0.99 10.61 2.77
N LEU A 178 -2.00 11.48 2.66
CA LEU A 178 -2.53 12.22 3.80
C LEU A 178 -3.32 11.29 4.74
N VAL A 179 -3.42 11.67 6.02
CA VAL A 179 -4.12 10.86 7.03
C VAL A 179 -5.58 10.60 6.66
N GLY A 180 -6.26 11.60 6.08
CA GLY A 180 -7.64 11.46 5.62
C GLY A 180 -7.85 10.33 4.61
N TYR A 181 -6.84 9.99 3.80
CA TYR A 181 -6.94 8.89 2.84
C TYR A 181 -7.01 7.53 3.53
N TRP A 182 -6.31 7.34 4.65
CA TRP A 182 -6.39 6.12 5.45
C TRP A 182 -7.79 5.91 6.03
N VAL A 183 -8.41 6.99 6.51
CA VAL A 183 -9.78 6.95 7.05
C VAL A 183 -10.77 6.61 5.94
N ALA A 184 -10.66 7.25 4.78
CA ALA A 184 -11.52 6.97 3.62
C ALA A 184 -11.40 5.51 3.16
N VAL A 185 -10.16 5.00 3.07
CA VAL A 185 -9.88 3.61 2.70
C VAL A 185 -10.46 2.63 3.72
N ALA A 186 -10.32 2.90 5.03
CA ALA A 186 -10.91 2.08 6.08
C ALA A 186 -12.43 2.06 6.02
N ALA A 187 -13.07 3.22 5.81
CA ALA A 187 -14.52 3.33 5.66
C ALA A 187 -15.03 2.56 4.44
N LEU A 188 -14.36 2.70 3.28
CA LEU A 188 -14.68 1.95 2.07
C LEU A 188 -14.52 0.44 2.28
N LEU A 189 -13.41 0.00 2.90
CA LEU A 189 -13.17 -1.40 3.24
C LEU A 189 -14.33 -1.97 4.08
N GLY A 190 -14.70 -1.28 5.17
CA GLY A 190 -15.79 -1.70 6.03
C GLY A 190 -17.13 -1.76 5.30
N GLY A 191 -17.49 -0.72 4.55
CA GLY A 191 -18.74 -0.67 3.78
C GLY A 191 -18.83 -1.78 2.71
N LEU A 192 -17.74 -2.05 2.01
CA LEU A 192 -17.66 -3.10 1.00
C LEU A 192 -17.71 -4.50 1.63
N LEU A 193 -17.02 -4.72 2.75
CA LEU A 193 -17.09 -5.98 3.49
C LEU A 193 -18.50 -6.25 4.02
N TRP A 194 -19.13 -5.24 4.59
CA TRP A 194 -20.52 -5.30 5.01
C TRP A 194 -21.44 -5.66 3.85
N LYS A 195 -21.27 -4.99 2.70
CA LYS A 195 -22.12 -5.23 1.53
C LYS A 195 -21.90 -6.62 0.93
N ALA A 196 -20.64 -7.07 0.85
CA ALA A 196 -20.30 -8.42 0.41
C ALA A 196 -20.91 -9.47 1.34
N ALA A 197 -20.80 -9.30 2.66
CA ALA A 197 -21.36 -10.22 3.65
C ALA A 197 -22.90 -10.27 3.58
N GLU A 198 -23.54 -9.12 3.44
CA GLU A 198 -25.00 -8.94 3.37
C GLU A 198 -25.59 -9.54 2.08
N SER A 199 -24.88 -9.44 0.95
CA SER A 199 -25.35 -9.89 -0.36
C SER A 199 -24.87 -11.30 -0.77
N PHE A 200 -24.04 -11.96 0.04
CA PHE A 200 -23.52 -13.31 -0.27
C PHE A 200 -24.64 -14.35 -0.36
N GLN A 201 -24.63 -15.16 -1.42
CA GLN A 201 -25.56 -16.27 -1.61
C GLN A 201 -24.87 -17.57 -1.22
N SER A 202 -25.35 -18.27 -0.19
CA SER A 202 -24.98 -19.67 0.01
C SER A 202 -25.90 -20.50 -0.87
N SER A 203 -25.35 -21.26 -1.82
CA SER A 203 -26.10 -22.32 -2.50
C SER A 203 -26.61 -23.30 -1.44
N ARG A 204 -27.91 -23.33 -1.22
CA ARG A 204 -28.60 -24.51 -0.70
C ARG A 204 -29.29 -25.17 -1.88
#